data_AF-A0A7C1A6W4-F1
#
_entry.id   AF-A0A7C1A6W4-F1
#
_cell.length_a   1.000
_cell.length_b   1.000
_cell.length_c   1.000
_cell.angle_alpha   90.00
_cell.angle_beta   90.00
_cell.angle_gamma   90.00
#
_symmetry.space_group_name_H-M   'P 1'
#
loop_
_entity.id
_entity.type
_entity.pdbx_description
1 polymer ?
#
loop_
_entity_poly.entity_id
_entity_poly.type
_entity_poly.pdbx_seq_one_letter_code
_entity_poly.pdbx_strand_id
1 'polypeptide(L)'
;MRTTTGVVFPLAIAVAVLLIGACAPQASEQARSLPETLAPTAPTVPPTTTSRLPAAPAVTVTSTTSSTIATPETTRRPTVRIAMVGDVMLGRGLSRIVRNDPQGIFEDVRFVLSDVDVAGANMESPLTNRPHIALNPYALEARPESAGLLAAAGFDVLTVANNHAGDAGRASVIDSIEAIDDAGMRAVGGGANLSDAVRPAIVEVRGLRVGFLAFDATRAGTPAREDRAGIAPWDDELVRTAVTEL
;
A
#
# COMPACT_ATOMS: atom_id res chain seq x y z
N MET A 1 -37.50 39.55 -12.00
CA MET A 1 -36.28 38.77 -12.34
C MET A 1 -35.65 38.31 -11.03
N ARG A 2 -35.71 37.01 -10.71
CA ARG A 2 -35.00 36.40 -9.57
C ARG A 2 -33.88 35.55 -10.15
N THR A 3 -32.63 35.89 -9.83
CA THR A 3 -31.44 35.14 -10.21
C THR A 3 -31.18 34.08 -9.16
N THR A 4 -31.31 32.81 -9.54
CA THR A 4 -30.87 31.64 -8.78
C THR A 4 -29.38 31.42 -9.02
N THR A 5 -28.56 31.70 -8.02
CA THR A 5 -27.17 31.24 -7.95
C THR A 5 -27.17 29.77 -7.52
N GLY A 6 -26.88 28.87 -8.46
CA GLY A 6 -26.64 27.46 -8.19
C GLY A 6 -25.24 27.27 -7.58
N VAL A 7 -25.18 26.71 -6.38
CA VAL A 7 -23.95 26.22 -5.76
C VAL A 7 -23.76 24.78 -6.24
N VAL A 8 -22.65 24.52 -6.93
CA VAL A 8 -22.26 23.19 -7.39
C VAL A 8 -21.44 22.54 -6.27
N PHE A 9 -21.97 21.53 -5.61
CA PHE A 9 -21.20 20.70 -4.67
C PHE A 9 -20.36 19.68 -5.46
N PRO A 10 -19.06 19.53 -5.19
CA PRO A 10 -18.27 18.45 -5.77
C PRO A 10 -18.74 17.11 -5.19
N LEU A 11 -19.13 16.19 -6.07
CA LEU A 11 -19.52 14.84 -5.73
C LEU A 11 -18.26 14.04 -5.33
N ALA A 12 -18.04 13.84 -4.03
CA ALA A 12 -17.08 12.87 -3.53
C ALA A 12 -17.68 11.46 -3.70
N ILE A 13 -17.11 10.66 -4.60
CA ILE A 13 -17.49 9.25 -4.76
C ILE A 13 -16.67 8.43 -3.76
N ALA A 14 -17.30 8.04 -2.65
CA ALA A 14 -16.72 7.09 -1.70
C ALA A 14 -16.96 5.66 -2.21
N VAL A 15 -15.88 4.94 -2.53
CA VAL A 15 -15.93 3.50 -2.84
C VAL A 15 -15.45 2.76 -1.59
N ALA A 16 -16.38 2.13 -0.86
CA ALA A 16 -16.05 1.26 0.27
C ALA A 16 -15.84 -0.17 -0.24
N VAL A 17 -14.64 -0.72 -0.08
CA VAL A 17 -14.34 -2.14 -0.37
C VAL A 17 -14.37 -2.90 0.95
N LEU A 18 -15.39 -3.76 1.12
CA LEU A 18 -15.53 -4.67 2.26
C LEU A 18 -14.80 -5.99 1.93
N LEU A 19 -13.70 -6.29 2.62
CA LEU A 19 -12.99 -7.56 2.49
C LEU A 19 -13.45 -8.52 3.58
N ILE A 20 -14.06 -9.64 3.19
CA ILE A 20 -14.46 -10.74 4.09
C ILE A 20 -13.44 -11.87 3.91
N GLY A 21 -12.55 -12.07 4.88
CA GLY A 21 -11.60 -13.18 4.91
C GLY A 21 -12.23 -14.46 5.42
N ALA A 22 -12.39 -15.47 4.56
CA ALA A 22 -12.76 -16.83 4.95
C ALA A 22 -11.49 -17.68 5.15
N CYS A 23 -11.30 -18.20 6.36
CA CYS A 23 -10.17 -19.06 6.71
C CYS A 23 -10.51 -20.53 6.41
N ALA A 24 -9.76 -21.18 5.53
CA ALA A 24 -9.82 -22.62 5.31
C ALA A 24 -8.47 -23.27 5.70
N PRO A 25 -8.46 -24.42 6.41
CA PRO A 25 -7.22 -25.07 6.81
C PRO A 25 -6.68 -25.93 5.68
N GLN A 26 -5.37 -25.84 5.37
CA GLN A 26 -4.69 -26.81 4.53
C GLN A 26 -3.56 -27.53 5.26
N ALA A 27 -3.49 -28.82 4.95
CA ALA A 27 -2.66 -29.86 5.54
C ALA A 27 -1.19 -29.75 5.12
N SER A 28 -0.34 -30.33 5.96
CA SER A 28 1.11 -30.44 5.83
C SER A 28 1.54 -31.27 4.61
N GLU A 29 2.40 -30.71 3.76
CA GLU A 29 3.23 -31.48 2.83
C GLU A 29 4.71 -31.38 3.20
N GLN A 30 5.35 -32.56 3.19
CA GLN A 30 6.74 -32.80 3.56
C GLN A 30 7.70 -32.36 2.45
N ALA A 31 8.85 -31.87 2.90
CA ALA A 31 9.98 -31.44 2.09
C ALA A 31 10.50 -32.53 1.14
N ARG A 32 10.67 -32.18 -0.14
CA ARG A 32 11.56 -32.87 -1.09
C ARG A 32 12.73 -31.94 -1.42
N SER A 33 13.92 -32.49 -1.31
CA SER A 33 15.23 -31.87 -1.55
C SER A 33 15.45 -31.50 -3.02
N LEU A 34 16.01 -30.30 -3.27
CA LEU A 34 16.48 -29.84 -4.57
C LEU A 34 17.96 -30.23 -4.79
N PRO A 35 18.38 -30.60 -6.01
CA PRO A 35 19.80 -30.77 -6.36
C PRO A 35 20.46 -29.45 -6.80
N GLU A 36 21.80 -29.49 -6.73
CA GLU A 36 22.79 -28.43 -6.86
C GLU A 36 22.71 -27.51 -8.10
N THR A 37 23.10 -26.26 -7.83
CA THR A 37 23.33 -25.14 -8.74
C THR A 37 24.43 -25.40 -9.78
N LEU A 38 24.12 -25.17 -11.06
CA LEU A 38 25.13 -24.93 -12.10
C LEU A 38 25.23 -23.42 -12.37
N ALA A 39 26.45 -22.89 -12.28
CA ALA A 39 26.77 -21.49 -12.53
C ALA A 39 26.64 -21.12 -14.02
N PRO A 40 26.15 -19.91 -14.37
CA PRO A 40 26.11 -19.46 -15.76
C PRO A 40 27.46 -18.89 -16.20
N THR A 41 28.00 -19.44 -17.29
CA THR A 41 29.11 -18.88 -18.08
C THR A 41 28.65 -17.66 -18.87
N ALA A 42 29.39 -16.55 -18.76
CA ALA A 42 29.18 -15.32 -19.51
C ALA A 42 29.54 -15.48 -21.01
N PRO A 43 28.78 -14.89 -21.95
CA PRO A 43 29.17 -14.86 -23.36
C PRO A 43 30.15 -13.72 -23.67
N THR A 44 31.28 -14.07 -24.26
CA THR A 44 32.24 -13.15 -24.89
C THR A 44 31.71 -12.58 -26.21
N VAL A 45 31.68 -11.26 -26.34
CA VAL A 45 31.33 -10.53 -27.58
C VAL A 45 32.62 -10.10 -28.30
N PRO A 46 32.82 -10.42 -29.60
CA PRO A 46 33.91 -9.86 -30.40
C PRO A 46 33.55 -8.48 -30.97
N PRO A 47 34.54 -7.61 -31.25
CA PRO A 47 34.29 -6.26 -31.77
C PRO A 47 33.99 -6.28 -33.27
N THR A 48 32.92 -5.60 -33.70
CA THR A 48 32.63 -5.41 -35.12
C THR A 48 32.96 -3.99 -35.57
N THR A 49 33.88 -3.97 -36.53
CA THR A 49 34.49 -2.87 -37.28
C THR A 49 33.48 -1.94 -37.95
N THR A 50 33.72 -0.64 -37.84
CA THR A 50 32.97 0.43 -38.50
C THR A 50 33.30 0.47 -39.99
N SER A 51 32.34 0.11 -40.85
CA SER A 51 32.44 0.31 -42.30
C SER A 51 31.69 1.58 -42.70
N ARG A 52 32.42 2.55 -43.24
CA ARG A 52 31.93 3.87 -43.65
C ARG A 52 31.60 3.82 -45.16
N LEU A 53 30.31 3.85 -45.51
CA LEU A 53 29.87 4.04 -46.89
C LEU A 53 29.84 5.53 -47.28
N PRO A 54 30.02 5.86 -48.58
CA PRO A 54 30.10 7.23 -49.08
C PRO A 54 28.72 7.92 -49.14
N ALA A 55 28.74 9.25 -49.04
CA ALA A 55 27.57 10.12 -49.06
C ALA A 55 26.87 10.15 -50.43
N ALA A 56 25.55 9.95 -50.41
CA ALA A 56 24.65 10.17 -51.55
C ALA A 56 24.31 11.67 -51.70
N PRO A 57 23.95 12.15 -52.91
CA PRO A 57 23.73 13.57 -53.16
C PRO A 57 22.46 14.08 -52.50
N ALA A 58 22.50 15.33 -52.04
CA ALA A 58 21.40 16.02 -51.39
C ALA A 58 20.24 16.24 -52.39
N VAL A 59 19.16 15.47 -52.22
CA VAL A 59 17.87 15.78 -52.85
C VAL A 59 17.23 16.92 -52.06
N THR A 60 17.05 18.07 -52.71
CA THR A 60 16.32 19.20 -52.14
C THR A 60 14.84 18.86 -52.13
N VAL A 61 14.33 18.45 -50.96
CA VAL A 61 12.90 18.24 -50.74
C VAL A 61 12.29 19.61 -50.43
N THR A 62 11.52 20.14 -51.36
CA THR A 62 10.72 21.35 -51.16
C THR A 62 9.70 21.07 -50.06
N SER A 63 9.88 21.69 -48.90
CA SER A 63 8.98 21.55 -47.75
C SER A 63 7.67 22.29 -48.05
N THR A 64 6.64 21.54 -48.42
CA THR A 64 5.27 22.05 -48.42
C THR A 64 4.81 22.06 -46.97
N THR A 65 4.58 23.25 -46.41
CA THR A 65 4.01 23.43 -45.07
C THR A 65 2.61 22.81 -45.04
N SER A 66 2.54 21.56 -44.54
CA SER A 66 1.28 20.91 -44.22
C SER A 66 0.73 21.54 -42.95
N SER A 67 -0.32 22.34 -43.10
CA SER A 67 -1.10 22.85 -41.98
C SER A 67 -1.75 21.65 -41.29
N THR A 68 -1.15 21.21 -40.18
CA THR A 68 -1.70 20.14 -39.35
C THR A 68 -2.88 20.73 -38.60
N ILE A 69 -4.09 20.33 -38.99
CA ILE A 69 -5.29 20.58 -38.19
C ILE A 69 -5.07 19.83 -36.88
N ALA A 70 -4.83 20.58 -35.80
CA ALA A 70 -4.70 20.03 -34.46
C ALA A 70 -6.00 19.27 -34.14
N THR A 71 -5.88 17.95 -33.95
CA THR A 71 -6.97 17.14 -33.41
C THR A 71 -7.25 17.67 -32.01
N PRO A 72 -8.50 17.96 -31.63
CA PRO A 72 -8.78 18.45 -30.28
C PRO A 72 -8.31 17.38 -29.30
N GLU A 73 -7.32 17.74 -28.49
CA GLU A 73 -6.82 16.91 -27.42
C GLU A 73 -7.97 16.71 -26.44
N THR A 74 -8.58 15.52 -26.48
CA THR A 74 -9.58 15.13 -25.50
C THR A 74 -8.85 15.06 -24.16
N THR A 75 -9.04 16.08 -23.32
CA THR A 75 -8.47 16.13 -21.98
C THR A 75 -9.00 14.95 -21.18
N ARG A 76 -8.25 13.84 -21.17
CA ARG A 76 -8.59 12.64 -20.43
C ARG A 76 -8.52 13.02 -18.95
N ARG A 77 -9.62 12.80 -18.22
CA ARG A 77 -9.63 13.03 -16.76
C ARG A 77 -8.48 12.22 -16.13
N PRO A 78 -7.74 12.79 -15.16
CA PRO A 78 -6.71 12.04 -14.46
C PRO A 78 -7.32 10.77 -13.85
N THR A 79 -6.65 9.64 -14.04
CA THR A 79 -7.06 8.33 -13.54
C THR A 79 -5.97 7.81 -12.62
N VAL A 80 -6.35 7.34 -11.43
CA VAL A 80 -5.46 6.75 -10.42
C VAL A 80 -5.76 5.27 -10.31
N ARG A 81 -4.72 4.43 -10.29
CA ARG A 81 -4.81 2.99 -10.03
C ARG A 81 -4.41 2.74 -8.58
N ILE A 82 -5.28 2.08 -7.82
CA ILE A 82 -5.01 1.74 -6.42
C ILE A 82 -5.03 0.22 -6.28
N ALA A 83 -4.01 -0.36 -5.63
CA ALA A 83 -4.04 -1.75 -5.17
C ALA A 83 -4.37 -1.78 -3.67
N MET A 84 -5.34 -2.59 -3.27
CA MET A 84 -5.65 -2.83 -1.87
C MET A 84 -5.46 -4.32 -1.59
N VAL A 85 -4.49 -4.63 -0.74
CA VAL A 85 -4.17 -5.97 -0.26
C VAL A 85 -4.89 -6.20 1.06
N GLY A 86 -5.24 -7.46 1.33
CA GLY A 86 -5.81 -7.87 2.61
C GLY A 86 -4.76 -7.91 3.73
N ASP A 87 -4.97 -8.83 4.66
CA ASP A 87 -4.15 -8.97 5.86
C ASP A 87 -2.72 -9.40 5.55
N VAL A 88 -1.77 -8.58 5.97
CA VAL A 88 -0.34 -8.89 5.95
C VAL A 88 0.08 -9.33 7.34
N MET A 89 0.25 -10.64 7.48
CA MET A 89 0.64 -11.29 8.73
C MET A 89 2.10 -11.74 8.66
N LEU A 90 2.99 -11.01 9.32
CA LEU A 90 4.45 -11.28 9.37
C LEU A 90 4.90 -11.98 10.67
N GLY A 91 3.96 -12.30 11.56
CA GLY A 91 4.21 -13.02 12.81
C GLY A 91 4.36 -14.53 12.66
N ARG A 92 4.32 -15.24 13.80
CA ARG A 92 4.35 -16.72 13.89
C ARG A 92 5.48 -17.35 13.07
N GLY A 93 5.17 -18.40 12.28
CA GLY A 93 6.13 -19.11 11.45
C GLY A 93 6.76 -18.24 10.36
N LEU A 94 6.01 -17.26 9.82
CA LEU A 94 6.51 -16.37 8.79
C LEU A 94 7.60 -15.44 9.35
N SER A 95 7.55 -15.08 10.64
CA SER A 95 8.62 -14.32 11.28
C SER A 95 10.00 -14.98 11.12
N ARG A 96 10.08 -16.31 11.07
CA ARG A 96 11.33 -17.04 10.84
C ARG A 96 11.78 -16.92 9.39
N ILE A 97 10.85 -16.99 8.45
CA ILE A 97 11.14 -16.84 7.02
C ILE A 97 11.63 -15.41 6.76
N VAL A 98 10.91 -14.40 7.24
CA VAL A 98 11.28 -12.97 7.15
C VAL A 98 12.69 -12.72 7.70
N ARG A 99 13.08 -13.38 8.80
CA ARG A 99 14.45 -13.22 9.36
C ARG A 99 15.54 -13.81 8.48
N ASN A 100 15.24 -14.87 7.74
CA ASN A 100 16.22 -15.59 6.92
C ASN A 100 16.28 -15.06 5.48
N ASP A 101 15.13 -14.66 4.94
CA ASP A 101 14.96 -14.09 3.61
C ASP A 101 13.90 -12.96 3.66
N PRO A 102 14.32 -11.76 4.09
CA PRO A 102 13.39 -10.64 4.27
C PRO A 102 12.82 -10.10 2.97
N GLN A 103 13.53 -10.25 1.84
CA GLN A 103 13.14 -9.66 0.57
C GLN A 103 12.33 -10.63 -0.31
N GLY A 104 12.57 -11.94 -0.19
CA GLY A 104 11.91 -12.94 -1.03
C GLY A 104 10.41 -13.06 -0.81
N ILE A 105 9.90 -12.73 0.39
CA ILE A 105 8.46 -12.92 0.70
C ILE A 105 7.51 -12.02 -0.12
N PHE A 106 8.02 -10.95 -0.73
CA PHE A 106 7.24 -10.02 -1.55
C PHE A 106 7.68 -9.96 -3.01
N GLU A 107 8.70 -10.73 -3.41
CA GLU A 107 9.28 -10.65 -4.76
C GLU A 107 8.23 -10.87 -5.85
N ASP A 108 7.40 -11.91 -5.68
CA ASP A 108 6.37 -12.30 -6.65
C ASP A 108 5.21 -11.29 -6.77
N VAL A 109 5.00 -10.42 -5.77
CA VAL A 109 3.91 -9.43 -5.80
C VAL A 109 4.39 -8.02 -6.10
N ARG A 110 5.69 -7.75 -5.98
CA ARG A 110 6.29 -6.43 -6.18
C ARG A 110 5.95 -5.83 -7.54
N PHE A 111 5.88 -6.64 -8.60
CA PHE A 111 5.54 -6.15 -9.93
C PHE A 111 4.12 -5.60 -10.02
N VAL A 112 3.18 -6.15 -9.23
CA VAL A 112 1.79 -5.67 -9.16
C VAL A 112 1.74 -4.37 -8.37
N LEU A 113 2.41 -4.34 -7.21
CA LEU A 113 2.42 -3.18 -6.31
C LEU A 113 3.13 -1.97 -6.96
N SER A 114 4.15 -2.22 -7.78
CA SER A 114 4.90 -1.16 -8.48
C SER A 114 4.22 -0.65 -9.77
N ASP A 115 3.16 -1.31 -10.26
CA ASP A 115 2.42 -0.90 -11.49
C ASP A 115 1.15 -0.07 -11.17
N VAL A 116 0.90 0.21 -9.89
CA VAL A 116 -0.18 1.08 -9.43
C VAL A 116 0.35 2.42 -8.94
N ASP A 117 -0.55 3.39 -8.80
CA ASP A 117 -0.21 4.73 -8.33
C ASP A 117 -0.15 4.83 -6.80
N VAL A 118 -0.94 3.99 -6.11
CA VAL A 118 -0.91 3.82 -4.65
C VAL A 118 -1.21 2.36 -4.32
N ALA A 119 -0.40 1.74 -3.47
CA ALA A 119 -0.68 0.42 -2.93
C ALA A 119 -0.90 0.50 -1.41
N GLY A 120 -1.95 -0.15 -0.92
CA GLY A 120 -2.20 -0.27 0.51
C GLY A 120 -2.53 -1.67 0.96
N ALA A 121 -2.39 -1.91 2.26
CA ALA A 121 -2.69 -3.21 2.88
C ALA A 121 -3.21 -3.07 4.31
N ASN A 122 -3.82 -4.14 4.83
CA ASN A 122 -4.09 -4.27 6.26
C ASN A 122 -2.88 -4.87 6.99
N MET A 123 -2.27 -4.09 7.87
CA MET A 123 -1.14 -4.53 8.68
C MET A 123 -1.64 -5.29 9.92
N GLU A 124 -1.94 -6.56 9.71
CA GLU A 124 -2.54 -7.43 10.74
C GLU A 124 -1.55 -7.78 11.86
N SER A 125 -0.25 -7.81 11.54
CA SER A 125 0.81 -7.99 12.53
C SER A 125 1.20 -6.65 13.17
N PRO A 126 1.01 -6.43 14.49
CA PRO A 126 1.57 -5.25 15.12
C PRO A 126 3.10 -5.26 15.01
N LEU A 127 3.66 -4.13 14.59
CA LEU A 127 5.09 -3.93 14.40
C LEU A 127 5.69 -3.39 15.70
N THR A 128 6.23 -4.28 16.52
CA THR A 128 6.66 -3.95 17.88
C THR A 128 7.73 -4.92 18.40
N ASN A 129 8.53 -4.45 19.36
CA ASN A 129 9.45 -5.30 20.13
C ASN A 129 8.84 -5.73 21.48
N ARG A 130 7.60 -5.34 21.77
CA ARG A 130 6.91 -5.70 23.01
C ARG A 130 6.49 -7.17 22.98
N PRO A 131 6.44 -7.84 24.15
CA PRO A 131 5.95 -9.20 24.22
C PRO A 131 4.44 -9.24 23.93
N HIS A 132 3.99 -10.32 23.29
CA HIS A 132 2.57 -10.63 23.19
C HIS A 132 1.94 -10.72 24.59
N ILE A 133 0.84 -9.98 24.81
CA ILE A 133 0.11 -10.01 26.08
C ILE A 133 -1.39 -10.30 25.90
N ALA A 134 -1.88 -10.36 24.67
CA ALA A 134 -3.25 -10.73 24.41
C ALA A 134 -3.51 -12.18 24.85
N LEU A 135 -4.77 -12.44 25.20
CA LEU A 135 -5.20 -13.76 25.67
C LEU A 135 -5.42 -14.74 24.51
N ASN A 136 -5.42 -14.25 23.27
CA ASN A 136 -5.59 -15.09 22.10
C ASN A 136 -4.29 -15.90 21.86
N PRO A 137 -4.37 -17.12 21.31
CA PRO A 137 -3.19 -17.96 21.11
C PRO A 137 -2.36 -17.55 19.87
N TYR A 138 -2.76 -16.52 19.13
CA TYR A 138 -2.19 -16.14 17.85
C TYR A 138 -1.29 -14.91 18.01
N ALA A 139 -0.06 -15.14 18.46
CA ALA A 139 0.97 -14.10 18.49
C ALA A 139 1.38 -13.68 17.08
N LEU A 140 0.76 -12.61 16.57
CA LEU A 140 1.01 -12.06 15.24
C LEU A 140 2.07 -10.97 15.21
N GLU A 141 2.73 -10.62 16.31
CA GLU A 141 3.75 -9.57 16.33
C GLU A 141 4.85 -9.82 15.29
N ALA A 142 5.24 -8.75 14.62
CA ALA A 142 6.43 -8.71 13.79
C ALA A 142 7.35 -7.58 14.28
N ARG A 143 8.64 -7.66 13.94
CA ARG A 143 9.58 -6.64 14.38
C ARG A 143 9.34 -5.31 13.63
N PRO A 144 9.63 -4.15 14.23
CA PRO A 144 9.50 -2.84 13.55
C PRO A 144 10.24 -2.76 12.22
N GLU A 145 11.38 -3.43 12.07
CA GLU A 145 12.17 -3.40 10.82
C GLU A 145 11.42 -4.02 9.63
N SER A 146 10.37 -4.80 9.87
CA SER A 146 9.50 -5.32 8.80
C SER A 146 8.79 -4.21 8.01
N ALA A 147 8.61 -3.01 8.58
CA ALA A 147 8.07 -1.87 7.85
C ALA A 147 8.90 -1.52 6.61
N GLY A 148 10.24 -1.62 6.71
CA GLY A 148 11.13 -1.39 5.57
C GLY A 148 10.96 -2.43 4.45
N LEU A 149 10.53 -3.65 4.78
CA LEU A 149 10.24 -4.70 3.79
C LEU A 149 8.97 -4.39 3.01
N LEU A 150 7.94 -3.87 3.70
CA LEU A 150 6.68 -3.46 3.10
C LEU A 150 6.88 -2.25 2.18
N ALA A 151 7.67 -1.26 2.62
CA ALA A 151 8.07 -0.14 1.78
C ALA A 151 8.85 -0.61 0.53
N ALA A 152 9.82 -1.53 0.71
CA ALA A 152 10.58 -2.09 -0.40
C ALA A 152 9.72 -2.93 -1.38
N ALA A 153 8.63 -3.54 -0.89
CA ALA A 153 7.65 -4.25 -1.70
C ALA A 153 6.79 -3.29 -2.56
N GLY A 154 6.73 -2.01 -2.20
CA GLY A 154 5.99 -0.97 -2.90
C GLY A 154 4.66 -0.59 -2.24
N PHE A 155 4.49 -0.83 -0.93
CA PHE A 155 3.34 -0.30 -0.20
C PHE A 155 3.54 1.18 0.15
N ASP A 156 2.44 1.95 0.12
CA ASP A 156 2.40 3.38 0.44
C ASP A 156 1.56 3.66 1.70
N VAL A 157 0.46 2.92 1.89
CA VAL A 157 -0.51 3.13 2.97
C VAL A 157 -0.83 1.83 3.69
N LEU A 158 -0.68 1.82 5.01
CA LEU A 158 -0.98 0.63 5.82
C LEU A 158 -2.03 0.97 6.87
N THR A 159 -3.12 0.21 6.90
CA THR A 159 -4.08 0.31 8.01
C THR A 159 -3.62 -0.52 9.19
N VAL A 160 -3.72 0.05 10.39
CA VAL A 160 -3.57 -0.65 11.67
C VAL A 160 -4.92 -0.88 12.35
N ALA A 161 -6.04 -0.51 11.73
CA ALA A 161 -7.39 -0.71 12.28
C ALA A 161 -7.87 -2.17 12.12
N ASN A 162 -7.31 -3.05 12.94
CA ASN A 162 -7.67 -4.46 13.00
C ASN A 162 -7.62 -5.00 14.43
N ASN A 163 -8.12 -6.22 14.62
CA ASN A 163 -8.23 -6.82 15.94
C ASN A 163 -6.89 -7.18 16.59
N HIS A 164 -5.81 -7.32 15.81
CA HIS A 164 -4.50 -7.75 16.28
C HIS A 164 -3.55 -6.58 16.60
N ALA A 165 -3.89 -5.35 16.23
CA ALA A 165 -3.04 -4.17 16.41
C ALA A 165 -2.57 -3.92 17.86
N GLY A 166 -3.33 -4.40 18.84
CA GLY A 166 -3.03 -4.29 20.27
C GLY A 166 -2.59 -5.59 20.94
N ASP A 167 -2.14 -6.60 20.19
CA ASP A 167 -1.76 -7.91 20.74
C ASP A 167 -0.62 -7.83 21.78
N ALA A 168 0.32 -6.91 21.59
CA ALA A 168 1.37 -6.60 22.57
C ALA A 168 1.01 -5.38 23.46
N GLY A 169 -0.29 -5.14 23.61
CA GLY A 169 -0.88 -4.05 24.38
C GLY A 169 -1.08 -2.79 23.55
N ARG A 170 -1.80 -1.82 24.11
CA ARG A 170 -2.16 -0.57 23.42
C ARG A 170 -0.97 0.21 22.86
N ALA A 171 0.19 0.11 23.49
CA ALA A 171 1.41 0.74 23.00
C ALA A 171 1.88 0.19 21.65
N SER A 172 1.56 -1.07 21.30
CA SER A 172 1.95 -1.64 20.01
C SER A 172 1.25 -1.00 18.81
N VAL A 173 0.08 -0.37 19.04
CA VAL A 173 -0.58 0.44 18.00
C VAL A 173 0.29 1.63 17.63
N ILE A 174 0.83 2.33 18.64
CA ILE A 174 1.71 3.49 18.43
C ILE A 174 3.06 3.04 17.85
N ASP A 175 3.66 1.98 18.41
CA ASP A 175 4.90 1.42 17.86
C ASP A 175 4.75 1.08 16.36
N SER A 176 3.58 0.57 15.96
CA SER A 176 3.30 0.24 14.55
C SER A 176 3.18 1.46 13.67
N ILE A 177 2.46 2.48 14.13
CA ILE A 177 2.32 3.76 13.41
C ILE A 177 3.70 4.38 13.19
N GLU A 178 4.51 4.48 14.25
CA GLU A 178 5.87 5.02 14.18
C GLU A 178 6.74 4.21 13.19
N ALA A 179 6.72 2.88 13.26
CA ALA A 179 7.49 2.04 12.34
C ALA A 179 7.09 2.22 10.86
N ILE A 180 5.78 2.36 10.59
CA ILE A 180 5.24 2.58 9.24
C ILE A 180 5.65 3.96 8.71
N ASP A 181 5.49 5.00 9.54
CA ASP A 181 5.82 6.38 9.18
C ASP A 181 7.34 6.56 8.98
N ASP A 182 8.17 5.96 9.85
CA ASP A 182 9.63 5.96 9.73
C ASP A 182 10.14 5.25 8.46
N ALA A 183 9.38 4.28 7.96
CA ALA A 183 9.65 3.60 6.68
C ALA A 183 9.21 4.40 5.45
N GLY A 184 8.63 5.61 5.64
CA GLY A 184 8.18 6.50 4.57
C GLY A 184 6.81 6.15 4.01
N MET A 185 6.06 5.25 4.66
CA MET A 185 4.67 4.94 4.34
C MET A 185 3.74 5.80 5.22
N ARG A 186 2.42 5.63 5.05
CA ARG A 186 1.40 6.28 5.88
C ARG A 186 0.62 5.25 6.67
N ALA A 187 0.65 5.35 7.99
CA ALA A 187 -0.28 4.61 8.83
C ALA A 187 -1.68 5.25 8.82
N VAL A 188 -2.73 4.43 8.87
CA VAL A 188 -4.13 4.89 8.99
C VAL A 188 -4.94 4.01 9.94
N GLY A 189 -5.98 4.57 10.55
CA GLY A 189 -6.91 3.83 11.39
C GLY A 189 -6.40 3.58 12.82
N GLY A 190 -5.36 4.29 13.25
CA GLY A 190 -4.87 4.26 14.63
C GLY A 190 -4.22 5.59 15.01
N GLY A 191 -4.11 5.85 16.32
CA GLY A 191 -3.57 7.11 16.80
C GLY A 191 -3.43 7.18 18.31
N ALA A 192 -2.92 8.31 18.82
CA ALA A 192 -2.73 8.57 20.25
C ALA A 192 -4.05 8.84 21.00
N ASN A 193 -5.13 9.08 20.26
CA ASN A 193 -6.50 9.26 20.73
C ASN A 193 -7.47 8.99 19.56
N LEU A 194 -8.77 9.10 19.80
CA LEU A 194 -9.81 8.85 18.81
C LEU A 194 -9.73 9.81 17.62
N SER A 195 -9.45 11.10 17.86
CA SER A 195 -9.34 12.10 16.78
C SER A 195 -8.18 11.79 15.84
N ASP A 196 -7.04 11.38 16.38
CA ASP A 196 -5.91 10.91 15.57
C ASP A 196 -6.24 9.61 14.83
N ALA A 197 -6.92 8.66 15.49
CA ALA A 197 -7.21 7.36 14.91
C ALA A 197 -8.16 7.42 13.70
N VAL A 198 -9.13 8.34 13.72
CA VAL A 198 -10.06 8.56 12.60
C VAL A 198 -9.52 9.53 11.54
N ARG A 199 -8.33 10.11 11.75
CA ARG A 199 -7.74 11.05 10.80
C ARG A 199 -7.37 10.32 9.51
N PRO A 200 -7.80 10.83 8.34
CA PRO A 200 -7.46 10.20 7.07
C PRO A 200 -5.98 10.39 6.71
N ALA A 201 -5.40 9.38 6.07
CA ALA A 201 -4.15 9.53 5.35
C ALA A 201 -4.46 10.10 3.95
N ILE A 202 -3.91 11.27 3.62
CA ILE A 202 -4.12 11.93 2.31
C ILE A 202 -2.92 11.70 1.40
N VAL A 203 -3.14 11.07 0.24
CA VAL A 203 -2.12 10.89 -0.79
C VAL A 203 -2.45 11.79 -1.98
N GLU A 204 -1.48 12.61 -2.41
CA GLU A 204 -1.60 13.41 -3.63
C GLU A 204 -0.94 12.68 -4.79
N VAL A 205 -1.73 12.32 -5.80
CA VAL A 205 -1.24 11.52 -6.93
C VAL A 205 -1.97 11.89 -8.22
N ARG A 206 -1.21 12.11 -9.30
CA ARG A 206 -1.74 12.55 -10.61
C ARG A 206 -2.66 13.78 -10.53
N GLY A 207 -2.35 14.72 -9.62
CA GLY A 207 -3.15 15.94 -9.40
C GLY A 207 -4.49 15.70 -8.68
N LEU A 208 -4.69 14.51 -8.10
CA LEU A 208 -5.86 14.16 -7.29
C LEU A 208 -5.44 13.95 -5.83
N ARG A 209 -6.32 14.31 -4.89
CA ARG A 209 -6.21 13.97 -3.46
C ARG A 209 -7.01 12.68 -3.20
N VAL A 210 -6.37 11.66 -2.68
CA VAL A 210 -6.99 10.38 -2.29
C VAL A 210 -6.91 10.25 -0.78
N GLY A 211 -8.07 10.20 -0.11
CA GLY A 211 -8.16 9.98 1.33
C GLY A 211 -8.36 8.52 1.67
N PHE A 212 -7.52 7.99 2.55
CA PHE A 212 -7.64 6.66 3.12
C PHE A 212 -8.16 6.78 4.55
N LEU A 213 -9.16 5.98 4.88
CA LEU A 213 -9.76 5.85 6.20
C LEU A 213 -9.85 4.35 6.51
N ALA A 214 -9.68 3.97 7.76
CA ALA A 214 -9.79 2.59 8.18
C ALA A 214 -10.38 2.48 9.58
N PHE A 215 -11.21 1.46 9.78
CA PHE A 215 -11.99 1.26 11.01
C PHE A 215 -12.07 -0.23 11.32
N ASP A 216 -11.93 -0.58 12.60
CA ASP A 216 -12.10 -1.94 13.09
C ASP A 216 -13.59 -2.23 13.36
N ALA A 217 -14.19 -3.06 12.51
CA ALA A 217 -15.56 -3.54 12.67
C ALA A 217 -15.67 -4.86 13.46
N THR A 218 -14.54 -5.50 13.80
CA THR A 218 -14.55 -6.78 14.52
C THR A 218 -15.02 -6.65 15.96
N ARG A 219 -14.85 -5.45 16.55
CA ARG A 219 -15.06 -5.16 17.98
C ARG A 219 -14.15 -5.96 18.92
N ALA A 220 -13.13 -6.62 18.38
CA ALA A 220 -12.17 -7.42 19.13
C ALA A 220 -10.82 -6.71 19.31
N GLY A 221 -10.59 -5.60 18.59
CA GLY A 221 -9.36 -4.84 18.69
C GLY A 221 -9.24 -3.93 19.92
N THR A 222 -8.26 -3.03 19.86
CA THR A 222 -7.94 -2.09 20.94
C THR A 222 -8.44 -0.69 20.59
N PRO A 223 -9.73 -0.37 20.82
CA PRO A 223 -10.31 0.89 20.33
C PRO A 223 -9.68 2.09 21.00
N ALA A 224 -9.41 3.12 20.21
CA ALA A 224 -9.03 4.46 20.67
C ALA A 224 -10.19 5.10 21.46
N ARG A 225 -9.85 6.02 22.34
CA ARG A 225 -10.78 6.91 23.04
C ARG A 225 -10.28 8.34 22.95
N GLU A 226 -11.12 9.29 23.37
CA GLU A 226 -10.79 10.73 23.39
C GLU A 226 -9.42 11.03 24.01
N ASP A 227 -9.03 10.31 25.06
CA ASP A 227 -7.79 10.51 25.82
C ASP A 227 -6.84 9.31 25.76
N ARG A 228 -7.06 8.37 24.82
CA ARG A 228 -6.38 7.08 24.87
C ARG A 228 -6.07 6.50 23.50
N ALA A 229 -4.79 6.17 23.29
CA ALA A 229 -4.26 5.60 22.05
C ALA A 229 -4.99 4.35 21.63
N GLY A 230 -5.09 4.02 20.35
CA GLY A 230 -5.72 2.79 19.89
C GLY A 230 -6.12 2.90 18.42
N ILE A 231 -6.98 1.98 17.99
CA ILE A 231 -7.47 1.92 16.62
C ILE A 231 -8.86 2.57 16.49
N ALA A 232 -9.18 3.09 15.31
CA ALA A 232 -10.49 3.66 15.03
C ALA A 232 -11.55 2.54 15.09
N PRO A 233 -12.53 2.61 16.03
CA PRO A 233 -13.62 1.66 16.04
C PRO A 233 -14.62 1.96 14.92
N TRP A 234 -15.26 0.93 14.36
CA TRP A 234 -16.43 1.15 13.51
C TRP A 234 -17.58 1.74 14.32
N ASP A 235 -18.02 2.92 13.90
CA ASP A 235 -19.25 3.58 14.32
C ASP A 235 -19.78 4.42 13.15
N ASP A 236 -21.07 4.30 12.84
CA ASP A 236 -21.64 4.89 11.62
C ASP A 236 -21.54 6.43 11.60
N GLU A 237 -21.60 7.07 12.77
CA GLU A 237 -21.49 8.52 12.90
C GLU A 237 -20.04 8.98 12.78
N LEU A 238 -19.10 8.25 13.40
CA LEU A 238 -17.66 8.50 13.23
C LEU A 238 -17.24 8.35 11.77
N VAL A 239 -17.67 7.28 11.10
CA VAL A 239 -17.36 7.04 9.67
C VAL A 239 -17.93 8.18 8.82
N ARG A 240 -19.18 8.58 9.04
CA ARG A 240 -19.80 9.66 8.29
C ARG A 240 -19.04 10.98 8.47
N THR A 241 -18.71 11.32 9.71
CA THR A 241 -17.98 12.55 10.06
C THR A 241 -16.61 12.57 9.38
N ALA A 242 -15.85 11.49 9.51
CA ALA A 242 -14.51 11.37 8.93
C ALA A 242 -14.51 11.50 7.39
N VAL A 243 -15.56 11.00 6.71
CA VAL A 243 -15.70 11.14 5.25
C VAL A 243 -16.06 12.57 4.85
N THR A 244 -16.88 13.28 5.65
CA THR A 244 -17.34 14.63 5.31
C THR A 244 -16.32 15.74 5.55
N GLU A 245 -15.26 15.47 6.34
CA GLU A 245 -14.23 16.45 6.72
C GLU A 245 -12.96 16.41 5.83
N LEU A 246 -12.97 15.65 4.73
CA LEU A 246 -11.85 15.43 3.78
C LEU A 246 -11.53 16.58 2.81
#